data_AF-X1UMA2-F1
#
_entry.id   AF-X1UMA2-F1
#
_cell.length_a   1.000
_cell.length_b   1.000
_cell.length_c   1.000
_cell.angle_alpha   90.00
_cell.angle_beta   90.00
_cell.angle_gamma   90.00
#
_symmetry.space_group_name_H-M   'P 1'
#
loop_
_entity.id
_entity.type
_entity.pdbx_description
1 polymer ?
#
loop_
_entity_poly.entity_id
_entity_poly.type
_entity_poly.pdbx_seq_one_letter_code
_entity_poly.pdbx_strand_id
1 'polypeptide(L)'
;LVKEAGLKETGMLTSCSDYHIFHKLKFRSRAECMNAYCEVVEAAFAEGVRPRCHLEDLTRADIDGFVLPFVERLMEMSSQVPEELSAKIRLCDTMGFGISYPGAGLPRSIPKLIYKLNQECGVPSDRLEWHGHNDFHKVHTNGGTAWLYGCDFVNTTLFGFGERTGNPPLESAIFEYIALKGDLCGINTMVITELADYMRSIGLPIPDNYPFVGRSFNTTRAGIHADGLRRDEQIYNIFDTEKLLDRPPRVAITDKSGTDGIVHWVNEFFSLK
;
A
#
# COMPACT_ATOMS: atom_id res chain seq x y z
N LEU A 1 -12.62 1.02 26.73
CA LEU A 1 -11.46 0.49 25.98
C LEU A 1 -10.74 1.55 25.14
N VAL A 2 -11.26 2.04 24.01
CA VAL A 2 -10.54 3.02 23.14
C VAL A 2 -10.17 4.29 23.91
N LYS A 3 -11.15 4.89 24.59
CA LYS A 3 -10.98 6.07 25.45
C LYS A 3 -10.03 5.83 26.62
N GLU A 4 -10.16 4.66 27.27
CA GLU A 4 -9.27 4.25 28.37
C GLU A 4 -7.82 4.08 27.92
N ALA A 5 -7.60 3.67 26.67
CA ALA A 5 -6.28 3.58 26.05
C ALA A 5 -5.75 4.94 25.55
N GLY A 6 -6.50 6.03 25.69
CA GLY A 6 -6.11 7.37 25.23
C GLY A 6 -6.07 7.53 23.71
N LEU A 7 -6.71 6.62 22.96
CA LEU A 7 -6.76 6.66 21.50
C LEU A 7 -7.83 7.64 21.03
N LYS A 8 -7.48 8.49 20.05
CA LYS A 8 -8.38 9.50 19.47
C LYS A 8 -9.18 8.98 18.28
N GLU A 9 -8.79 7.85 17.72
CA GLU A 9 -9.36 7.29 16.51
C GLU A 9 -9.48 5.77 16.65
N THR A 10 -10.55 5.18 16.12
CA THR A 10 -10.75 3.73 16.09
C THR A 10 -11.20 3.25 14.72
N GLY A 11 -10.67 2.10 14.30
CA GLY A 11 -11.14 1.38 13.12
C GLY A 11 -12.46 0.66 13.42
N MET A 12 -13.41 0.74 12.48
CA MET A 12 -14.69 0.06 12.53
C MET A 12 -14.87 -0.76 11.27
N LEU A 13 -15.08 -2.06 11.41
CA LEU A 13 -15.32 -2.93 10.26
C LEU A 13 -16.77 -2.75 9.79
N THR A 14 -16.94 -2.10 8.65
CA THR A 14 -18.25 -1.84 8.03
C THR A 14 -18.32 -2.59 6.71
N SER A 15 -18.70 -3.88 6.75
CA SER A 15 -18.70 -4.75 5.58
C SER A 15 -19.76 -4.39 4.56
N CYS A 16 -19.36 -4.31 3.28
CA CYS A 16 -20.18 -3.74 2.22
C CYS A 16 -20.75 -4.73 1.22
N SER A 17 -20.13 -5.89 1.02
CA SER A 17 -20.62 -6.86 0.03
C SER A 17 -21.80 -7.67 0.56
N ASP A 18 -22.67 -8.10 -0.35
CA ASP A 18 -23.82 -8.96 -0.01
C ASP A 18 -23.40 -10.27 0.65
N TYR A 19 -22.22 -10.79 0.31
CA TYR A 19 -21.60 -11.92 1.00
C TYR A 19 -21.44 -11.63 2.50
N HIS A 20 -20.94 -10.45 2.85
CA HIS A 20 -20.72 -10.09 4.23
C HIS A 20 -22.03 -9.71 4.93
N ILE A 21 -22.86 -8.89 4.29
CA ILE A 21 -24.12 -8.40 4.88
C ILE A 21 -25.06 -9.58 5.18
N PHE A 22 -25.34 -10.43 4.20
CA PHE A 22 -26.36 -11.47 4.32
C PHE A 22 -25.79 -12.80 4.82
N HIS A 23 -24.58 -13.19 4.40
CA HIS A 23 -24.04 -14.51 4.75
C HIS A 23 -23.13 -14.51 5.99
N LYS A 24 -22.30 -13.48 6.19
CA LYS A 24 -21.43 -13.38 7.39
C LYS A 24 -22.17 -12.79 8.58
N LEU A 25 -22.80 -11.62 8.41
CA LEU A 25 -23.41 -10.83 9.49
C LEU A 25 -24.89 -11.14 9.72
N LYS A 26 -25.54 -11.83 8.76
CA LYS A 26 -26.93 -12.31 8.86
C LYS A 26 -27.99 -11.19 9.01
N PHE A 27 -27.69 -9.98 8.54
CA PHE A 27 -28.71 -8.93 8.45
C PHE A 27 -29.79 -9.33 7.43
N ARG A 28 -31.02 -8.86 7.65
CA ARG A 28 -32.17 -9.17 6.77
C ARG A 28 -32.25 -8.21 5.59
N SER A 29 -31.64 -7.04 5.72
CA SER A 29 -31.56 -6.04 4.66
C SER A 29 -30.29 -5.20 4.78
N ARG A 30 -29.91 -4.57 3.67
CA ARG A 30 -28.83 -3.58 3.63
C ARG A 30 -29.12 -2.37 4.53
N ALA A 31 -30.38 -1.93 4.61
CA ALA A 31 -30.79 -0.81 5.46
C ALA A 31 -30.58 -1.12 6.95
N GLU A 32 -30.93 -2.34 7.39
CA GLU A 32 -30.69 -2.80 8.77
C GLU A 32 -29.20 -2.80 9.10
N CYS A 33 -28.36 -3.32 8.20
CA CYS A 33 -26.91 -3.32 8.33
C CYS A 33 -26.34 -1.89 8.43
N MET A 34 -26.76 -0.99 7.54
CA MET A 34 -26.34 0.41 7.52
C MET A 34 -26.71 1.14 8.82
N ASN A 35 -27.93 0.94 9.31
CA ASN A 35 -28.38 1.55 10.57
C ASN A 35 -27.53 1.07 11.75
N ALA A 36 -27.24 -0.24 11.82
CA ALA A 36 -26.37 -0.78 12.86
C ALA A 36 -24.95 -0.20 12.80
N TYR A 37 -24.39 0.05 11.60
CA TYR A 37 -23.11 0.74 11.48
C TYR A 37 -23.19 2.21 11.93
N CYS A 38 -24.26 2.92 11.57
CA CYS A 38 -24.44 4.32 11.97
C CYS A 38 -24.56 4.48 13.49
N GLU A 39 -25.26 3.56 14.17
CA GLU A 39 -25.38 3.56 15.64
C GLU A 39 -24.00 3.46 16.32
N VAL A 40 -23.09 2.65 15.78
CA VAL A 40 -21.72 2.50 16.31
C VAL A 40 -20.88 3.76 16.04
N VAL A 41 -21.05 4.38 14.87
CA VAL A 41 -20.40 5.64 14.50
C VAL A 41 -20.87 6.78 15.41
N GLU A 42 -22.17 6.89 15.68
CA GLU A 42 -22.75 7.82 16.65
C GLU A 42 -22.18 7.63 18.04
N ALA A 43 -22.07 6.37 18.50
CA ALA A 43 -21.48 6.07 19.79
C ALA A 43 -20.00 6.52 19.88
N ALA A 44 -19.22 6.39 18.80
CA ALA A 44 -17.84 6.90 18.79
C ALA A 44 -17.78 8.44 18.83
N PHE A 45 -18.63 9.12 18.06
CA PHE A 45 -18.72 10.57 18.12
C PHE A 45 -19.11 11.08 19.52
N ALA A 46 -20.08 10.44 20.17
CA ALA A 46 -20.51 10.78 21.53
C ALA A 46 -19.37 10.62 22.56
N GLU A 47 -18.44 9.70 22.31
CA GLU A 47 -17.26 9.48 23.14
C GLU A 47 -16.04 10.34 22.75
N GLY A 48 -16.17 11.22 21.75
CA GLY A 48 -15.08 12.06 21.26
C GLY A 48 -13.98 11.25 20.55
N VAL A 49 -14.35 10.13 19.94
CA VAL A 49 -13.46 9.25 19.18
C VAL A 49 -13.80 9.36 17.69
N ARG A 50 -12.78 9.65 16.87
CA ARG A 50 -12.92 9.66 15.42
C ARG A 50 -13.13 8.23 14.88
N PRO A 51 -14.22 7.95 14.15
CA PRO A 51 -14.43 6.66 13.51
C PRO A 51 -13.69 6.59 12.17
N ARG A 52 -13.00 5.48 11.93
CA ARG A 52 -12.45 5.08 10.63
C ARG A 52 -13.26 3.89 10.12
N CYS A 53 -14.18 4.14 9.20
CA CYS A 53 -15.05 3.12 8.63
C CYS A 53 -14.30 2.34 7.53
N HIS A 54 -14.04 1.06 7.79
CA HIS A 54 -13.43 0.13 6.84
C HIS A 54 -14.53 -0.48 5.98
N LEU A 55 -14.65 -0.02 4.73
CA LEU A 55 -15.57 -0.56 3.74
C LEU A 55 -15.11 -1.95 3.29
N GLU A 56 -15.27 -2.96 4.15
CA GLU A 56 -14.77 -4.33 3.94
C GLU A 56 -15.43 -4.93 2.70
N ASP A 57 -14.60 -5.52 1.84
CA ASP A 57 -15.00 -6.18 0.60
C ASP A 57 -15.69 -5.26 -0.42
N LEU A 58 -15.29 -3.99 -0.45
CA LEU A 58 -15.81 -2.94 -1.32
C LEU A 58 -15.78 -3.33 -2.80
N THR A 59 -14.72 -4.00 -3.26
CA THR A 59 -14.54 -4.36 -4.68
C THR A 59 -15.49 -5.44 -5.18
N ARG A 60 -16.38 -5.94 -4.32
CA ARG A 60 -17.49 -6.86 -4.64
C ARG A 60 -18.85 -6.34 -4.14
N ALA A 61 -18.90 -5.11 -3.65
CA ALA A 61 -20.12 -4.54 -3.07
C ALA A 61 -21.05 -3.94 -4.13
N ASP A 62 -22.30 -3.70 -3.72
CA ASP A 62 -23.22 -2.87 -4.48
C ASP A 62 -22.91 -1.39 -4.20
N ILE A 63 -22.35 -0.72 -5.21
CA ILE A 63 -21.84 0.64 -5.05
C ILE A 63 -23.00 1.61 -4.91
N ASP A 64 -23.93 1.61 -5.86
CA ASP A 64 -25.02 2.57 -5.92
C ASP A 64 -26.11 2.24 -4.87
N GLY A 65 -26.36 0.95 -4.60
CA GLY A 65 -27.42 0.50 -3.70
C GLY A 65 -27.03 0.33 -2.23
N PHE A 66 -25.76 0.53 -1.86
CA PHE A 66 -25.31 0.43 -0.46
C PHE A 66 -24.16 1.38 -0.14
N VAL A 67 -23.07 1.33 -0.90
CA VAL A 67 -21.84 2.05 -0.53
C VAL A 67 -22.03 3.56 -0.59
N LEU A 68 -22.55 4.11 -1.69
CA LEU A 68 -22.75 5.57 -1.80
C LEU A 68 -23.75 6.07 -0.76
N PRO A 69 -24.94 5.46 -0.57
CA PRO A 69 -25.87 5.88 0.48
C PRO A 69 -25.25 5.84 1.89
N PHE A 70 -24.46 4.81 2.19
CA PHE A 70 -23.79 4.71 3.48
C PHE A 70 -22.73 5.81 3.66
N VAL A 71 -21.93 6.06 2.64
CA VAL A 71 -20.90 7.12 2.66
C VAL A 71 -21.53 8.50 2.79
N GLU A 72 -22.60 8.79 2.05
CA GLU A 72 -23.38 10.03 2.18
C GLU A 72 -23.88 10.21 3.61
N ARG A 73 -24.41 9.15 4.22
CA ARG A 73 -24.82 9.17 5.63
C ARG A 73 -23.68 9.48 6.58
N LEU A 74 -22.49 8.88 6.37
CA LEU A 74 -21.30 9.20 7.16
C LEU A 74 -20.87 10.66 6.99
N MET A 75 -21.01 11.23 5.79
CA MET A 75 -20.71 12.64 5.53
C MET A 75 -21.69 13.57 6.22
N GLU A 76 -22.99 13.28 6.18
CA GLU A 76 -24.03 14.01 6.94
C GLU A 76 -23.74 14.00 8.44
N MET A 77 -23.42 12.84 9.02
CA MET A 77 -23.09 12.73 10.44
C MET A 77 -21.79 13.48 10.76
N SER A 78 -20.80 13.41 9.88
CA SER A 78 -19.52 14.12 10.05
C SER A 78 -19.69 15.63 10.05
N SER A 79 -20.65 16.18 9.28
CA SER A 79 -20.93 17.62 9.27
C SER A 79 -21.47 18.18 10.59
N GLN A 80 -21.89 17.30 11.51
CA GLN A 80 -22.47 17.66 12.81
C GLN A 80 -21.45 17.61 13.94
N VAL A 81 -20.19 17.24 13.65
CA VAL A 81 -19.10 17.14 14.63
C VAL A 81 -17.91 18.02 14.19
N PRO A 82 -16.99 18.37 15.12
CA PRO A 82 -15.74 19.02 14.76
C PRO A 82 -14.93 18.22 13.72
N GLU A 83 -14.17 18.90 12.88
CA GLU A 83 -13.48 18.26 11.74
C GLU A 83 -12.46 17.19 12.18
N GLU A 84 -11.83 17.36 13.33
CA GLU A 84 -10.94 16.36 13.92
C GLU A 84 -11.65 15.04 14.29
N LEU A 85 -12.98 15.06 14.44
CA LEU A 85 -13.81 13.89 14.67
C LEU A 85 -14.46 13.36 13.39
N SER A 86 -14.54 14.13 12.30
CA SER A 86 -15.13 13.73 11.02
C SER A 86 -14.67 12.35 10.56
N ALA A 87 -15.61 11.48 10.16
CA ALA A 87 -15.33 10.07 9.86
C ALA A 87 -14.30 9.89 8.73
N LYS A 88 -13.32 9.01 8.91
CA LYS A 88 -12.44 8.54 7.83
C LYS A 88 -13.04 7.33 7.13
N ILE A 89 -12.78 7.22 5.83
CA ILE A 89 -13.32 6.16 4.98
C ILE A 89 -12.16 5.41 4.36
N ARG A 90 -12.06 4.12 4.71
CA ARG A 90 -11.05 3.21 4.16
C ARG A 90 -11.71 2.28 3.14
N LEU A 91 -11.31 2.43 1.88
CA LEU A 91 -11.67 1.55 0.78
C LEU A 91 -10.87 0.25 0.93
N CYS A 92 -11.55 -0.89 1.15
CA CYS A 92 -10.88 -2.18 1.34
C CYS A 92 -11.10 -3.11 0.14
N ASP A 93 -10.03 -3.35 -0.63
CA ASP A 93 -9.96 -4.44 -1.61
C ASP A 93 -9.52 -5.74 -0.94
N THR A 94 -10.40 -6.26 -0.08
CA THR A 94 -10.14 -7.37 0.84
C THR A 94 -9.62 -8.62 0.15
N MET A 95 -10.06 -8.87 -1.09
CA MET A 95 -9.70 -10.07 -1.87
C MET A 95 -8.77 -9.77 -3.06
N GLY A 96 -8.28 -8.53 -3.21
CA GLY A 96 -7.37 -8.16 -4.30
C GLY A 96 -8.01 -8.05 -5.69
N PHE A 97 -9.33 -7.87 -5.79
CA PHE A 97 -10.06 -7.80 -7.07
C PHE A 97 -10.01 -6.42 -7.74
N GLY A 98 -9.43 -5.41 -7.11
CA GLY A 98 -9.31 -4.07 -7.63
C GLY A 98 -8.55 -4.01 -8.96
N ILE A 99 -9.00 -3.11 -9.84
CA ILE A 99 -8.48 -2.94 -11.20
C ILE A 99 -8.25 -1.45 -11.48
N SER A 100 -7.01 -1.11 -11.84
CA SER A 100 -6.59 0.25 -12.20
C SER A 100 -6.68 0.60 -13.68
N TYR A 101 -6.96 -0.38 -14.55
CA TYR A 101 -6.96 -0.14 -16.00
C TYR A 101 -8.10 0.79 -16.46
N PRO A 102 -7.84 1.69 -17.43
CA PRO A 102 -8.89 2.43 -18.12
C PRO A 102 -9.96 1.48 -18.66
N GLY A 103 -11.23 1.87 -18.52
CA GLY A 103 -12.37 1.06 -18.97
C GLY A 103 -12.85 -0.01 -17.97
N ALA A 104 -12.13 -0.27 -16.87
CA ALA A 104 -12.63 -1.16 -15.82
C ALA A 104 -14.01 -0.70 -15.30
N GLY A 105 -14.90 -1.66 -15.06
CA GLY A 105 -16.24 -1.43 -14.51
C GLY A 105 -16.28 -1.44 -12.98
N LEU A 106 -17.29 -0.80 -12.40
CA LEU A 106 -17.64 -1.02 -10.98
C LEU A 106 -18.15 -2.46 -10.78
N PRO A 107 -18.02 -3.04 -9.57
CA PRO A 107 -17.38 -2.47 -8.37
C PRO A 107 -15.85 -2.61 -8.33
N ARG A 108 -15.18 -3.09 -9.40
CA ARG A 108 -13.74 -3.39 -9.37
C ARG A 108 -12.84 -2.21 -9.76
N SER A 109 -13.38 -1.21 -10.44
CA SER A 109 -12.61 -0.07 -10.92
C SER A 109 -12.22 0.87 -9.79
N ILE A 110 -10.93 0.88 -9.44
CA ILE A 110 -10.38 1.74 -8.39
C ILE A 110 -10.55 3.23 -8.74
N PRO A 111 -10.19 3.69 -9.96
CA PRO A 111 -10.45 5.07 -10.38
C PRO A 111 -11.89 5.52 -10.16
N LYS A 112 -12.86 4.70 -10.57
CA LYS A 112 -14.28 5.05 -10.48
C LYS A 112 -14.79 5.01 -9.05
N LEU A 113 -14.34 4.06 -8.23
CA LEU A 113 -14.68 4.02 -6.81
C LEU A 113 -14.24 5.31 -6.11
N ILE A 114 -12.97 5.67 -6.24
CA ILE A 114 -12.42 6.85 -5.56
C ILE A 114 -13.04 8.12 -6.10
N TYR A 115 -13.22 8.25 -7.42
CA TYR A 115 -13.92 9.39 -8.02
C TYR A 115 -15.32 9.55 -7.44
N LYS A 116 -16.11 8.47 -7.33
CA LYS A 116 -17.45 8.54 -6.73
C LYS A 116 -17.41 9.02 -5.28
N LEU A 117 -16.53 8.44 -4.44
CA LEU A 117 -16.46 8.84 -3.03
C LEU A 117 -15.95 10.28 -2.87
N ASN A 118 -14.91 10.67 -3.60
CA ASN A 118 -14.26 11.97 -3.46
C ASN A 118 -15.05 13.11 -4.13
N GLN A 119 -15.54 12.88 -5.35
CA GLN A 119 -16.17 13.93 -6.18
C GLN A 119 -17.71 13.91 -6.11
N GLU A 120 -18.34 12.74 -6.03
CA GLU A 120 -19.82 12.66 -5.97
C GLU A 120 -20.32 12.75 -4.53
N CYS A 121 -19.74 11.98 -3.59
CA CYS A 121 -20.10 12.05 -2.16
C CYS A 121 -19.36 13.16 -1.40
N GLY A 122 -18.39 13.84 -2.03
CA GLY A 122 -17.67 14.96 -1.44
C GLY A 122 -16.74 14.60 -0.27
N VAL A 123 -16.28 13.35 -0.16
CA VAL A 123 -15.35 12.94 0.91
C VAL A 123 -13.98 13.58 0.65
N PRO A 124 -13.46 14.41 1.58
CA PRO A 124 -12.14 15.02 1.42
C PRO A 124 -11.01 13.98 1.25
N SER A 125 -9.98 14.32 0.49
CA SER A 125 -8.86 13.40 0.18
C SER A 125 -8.11 12.94 1.43
N ASP A 126 -7.96 13.81 2.42
CA ASP A 126 -7.34 13.53 3.73
C ASP A 126 -8.19 12.63 4.65
N ARG A 127 -9.40 12.30 4.21
CA ARG A 127 -10.31 11.36 4.84
C ARG A 127 -10.47 10.06 4.05
N LEU A 128 -9.82 9.93 2.90
CA LEU A 128 -9.83 8.75 2.06
C LEU A 128 -8.55 7.94 2.21
N GLU A 129 -8.72 6.64 2.45
CA GLU A 129 -7.63 5.70 2.62
C GLU A 129 -7.85 4.45 1.76
N TRP A 130 -6.80 3.99 1.08
CA TRP A 130 -6.82 2.75 0.32
C TRP A 130 -6.15 1.61 1.09
N HIS A 131 -6.81 0.45 1.11
CA HIS A 131 -6.30 -0.78 1.69
C HIS A 131 -6.54 -1.94 0.73
N GLY A 132 -5.47 -2.54 0.19
CA GLY A 132 -5.57 -3.64 -0.77
C GLY A 132 -4.85 -4.91 -0.35
N HIS A 133 -5.20 -6.02 -0.99
CA HIS A 133 -4.50 -7.30 -0.88
C HIS A 133 -3.94 -7.77 -2.24
N ASN A 134 -2.96 -8.68 -2.19
CA ASN A 134 -2.08 -8.99 -3.33
C ASN A 134 -2.38 -10.29 -4.08
N ASP A 135 -3.60 -10.82 -3.96
CA ASP A 135 -3.95 -12.13 -4.52
C ASP A 135 -3.77 -12.22 -6.05
N PHE A 136 -3.72 -11.07 -6.74
CA PHE A 136 -3.57 -10.98 -8.19
C PHE A 136 -2.39 -10.12 -8.65
N HIS A 137 -1.36 -9.90 -7.81
CA HIS A 137 -0.16 -9.13 -8.14
C HIS A 137 -0.38 -7.65 -8.53
N LYS A 138 -1.55 -7.09 -8.22
CA LYS A 138 -1.93 -5.70 -8.58
C LYS A 138 -1.83 -4.74 -7.41
N VAL A 139 -1.48 -5.23 -6.22
CA VAL A 139 -1.66 -4.49 -4.97
C VAL A 139 -0.89 -3.16 -4.96
N HIS A 140 0.31 -3.17 -5.52
CA HIS A 140 1.18 -2.00 -5.57
C HIS A 140 0.65 -0.95 -6.56
N THR A 141 0.35 -1.36 -7.80
CA THR A 141 -0.20 -0.47 -8.83
C THR A 141 -1.57 0.10 -8.42
N ASN A 142 -2.37 -0.70 -7.71
CA ASN A 142 -3.65 -0.28 -7.15
C ASN A 142 -3.46 0.83 -6.10
N GLY A 143 -2.44 0.73 -5.24
CA GLY A 143 -2.09 1.78 -4.28
C GLY A 143 -1.65 3.09 -4.95
N GLY A 144 -0.74 3.04 -5.92
CA GLY A 144 -0.33 4.23 -6.68
C GLY A 144 -1.48 4.89 -7.43
N THR A 145 -2.38 4.07 -8.01
CA THR A 145 -3.61 4.56 -8.64
C THR A 145 -4.52 5.27 -7.63
N ALA A 146 -4.59 4.77 -6.40
CA ALA A 146 -5.44 5.39 -5.39
C ALA A 146 -4.99 6.81 -5.04
N TRP A 147 -3.68 7.04 -4.92
CA TRP A 147 -3.13 8.39 -4.77
C TRP A 147 -3.51 9.31 -5.94
N LEU A 148 -3.35 8.84 -7.17
CA LEU A 148 -3.63 9.64 -8.37
C LEU A 148 -5.10 10.06 -8.51
N TYR A 149 -6.03 9.33 -7.89
CA TYR A 149 -7.47 9.59 -7.98
C TYR A 149 -8.07 10.27 -6.73
N GLY A 150 -7.24 10.61 -5.74
CA GLY A 150 -7.65 11.49 -4.65
C GLY A 150 -7.70 10.86 -3.25
N CYS A 151 -7.12 9.67 -3.04
CA CYS A 151 -6.81 9.21 -1.68
C CYS A 151 -5.49 9.84 -1.22
N ASP A 152 -5.42 10.35 0.02
CA ASP A 152 -4.14 10.78 0.60
C ASP A 152 -3.40 9.60 1.25
N PHE A 153 -4.12 8.58 1.70
CA PHE A 153 -3.55 7.46 2.45
C PHE A 153 -3.60 6.16 1.65
N VAL A 154 -2.49 5.42 1.65
CA VAL A 154 -2.41 4.03 1.20
C VAL A 154 -1.83 3.20 2.34
N ASN A 155 -2.51 2.13 2.73
CA ASN A 155 -1.98 1.20 3.72
C ASN A 155 -0.94 0.29 3.10
N THR A 156 0.15 0.13 3.83
CA THR A 156 1.28 -0.68 3.42
C THR A 156 1.76 -1.53 4.58
N THR A 157 2.65 -2.47 4.27
CA THR A 157 3.30 -3.35 5.23
C THR A 157 4.76 -3.52 4.82
N LEU A 158 5.64 -3.79 5.77
CA LEU A 158 7.05 -4.03 5.46
C LEU A 158 7.18 -5.20 4.49
N PHE A 159 7.76 -4.96 3.31
CA PHE A 159 7.96 -5.96 2.25
C PHE A 159 6.69 -6.73 1.83
N GLY A 160 5.52 -6.11 2.02
CA GLY A 160 4.23 -6.65 1.59
C GLY A 160 3.67 -7.76 2.49
N PHE A 161 4.23 -7.98 3.69
CA PHE A 161 3.72 -8.99 4.62
C PHE A 161 2.26 -8.73 5.02
N GLY A 162 1.43 -9.77 5.00
CA GLY A 162 0.02 -9.65 5.37
C GLY A 162 -0.71 -10.97 5.19
N GLU A 163 -2.04 -10.92 5.20
CA GLU A 163 -2.84 -12.12 4.97
C GLU A 163 -2.61 -12.69 3.57
N ARG A 164 -2.58 -14.03 3.47
CA ARG A 164 -2.46 -14.80 2.23
C ARG A 164 -1.20 -14.45 1.44
N THR A 165 -1.35 -13.58 0.43
CA THR A 165 -0.31 -13.13 -0.51
C THR A 165 0.20 -11.73 -0.18
N GLY A 166 -0.35 -11.11 0.88
CA GLY A 166 0.13 -9.86 1.44
C GLY A 166 -0.65 -8.62 1.06
N ASN A 167 -0.08 -7.47 1.44
CA ASN A 167 -0.60 -6.12 1.28
C ASN A 167 0.37 -5.27 0.43
N PRO A 168 0.08 -3.99 0.10
CA PRO A 168 1.04 -3.13 -0.56
C PRO A 168 2.39 -3.11 0.19
N PRO A 169 3.52 -3.35 -0.49
CA PRO A 169 4.82 -3.22 0.14
C PRO A 169 5.16 -1.75 0.40
N LEU A 170 5.60 -1.43 1.63
CA LEU A 170 5.92 -0.06 2.05
C LEU A 170 7.04 0.54 1.22
N GLU A 171 8.12 -0.20 1.02
CA GLU A 171 9.27 0.26 0.24
C GLU A 171 8.90 0.53 -1.20
N SER A 172 8.07 -0.32 -1.81
CA SER A 172 7.54 -0.07 -3.15
C SER A 172 6.70 1.21 -3.20
N ALA A 173 5.82 1.42 -2.22
CA ALA A 173 5.00 2.62 -2.12
C ALA A 173 5.83 3.90 -1.92
N ILE A 174 6.91 3.85 -1.14
CA ILE A 174 7.83 4.98 -0.94
C ILE A 174 8.48 5.38 -2.28
N PHE A 175 9.04 4.42 -3.01
CA PHE A 175 9.68 4.70 -4.31
C PHE A 175 8.69 5.22 -5.35
N GLU A 176 7.46 4.68 -5.38
CA GLU A 176 6.39 5.20 -6.24
C GLU A 176 6.03 6.65 -5.86
N TYR A 177 5.89 6.96 -4.58
CA TYR A 177 5.61 8.33 -4.12
C TYR A 177 6.72 9.30 -4.51
N ILE A 178 7.99 8.93 -4.30
CA ILE A 178 9.15 9.70 -4.72
C ILE A 178 9.14 9.94 -6.23
N ALA A 179 8.83 8.90 -7.03
CA ALA A 179 8.74 9.01 -8.48
C ALA A 179 7.61 9.96 -8.92
N LEU A 180 6.45 9.90 -8.25
CA LEU A 180 5.32 10.80 -8.52
C LEU A 180 5.59 12.25 -8.11
N LYS A 181 6.35 12.48 -7.05
CA LYS A 181 6.67 13.82 -6.53
C LYS A 181 7.89 14.46 -7.19
N GLY A 182 8.83 13.65 -7.68
CA GLY A 182 10.06 14.10 -8.31
C GLY A 182 11.21 14.43 -7.34
N ASP A 183 11.05 14.18 -6.04
CA ASP A 183 12.11 14.31 -5.02
C ASP A 183 11.88 13.35 -3.84
N LEU A 184 12.83 13.31 -2.90
CA LEU A 184 12.81 12.38 -1.76
C LEU A 184 11.74 12.72 -0.70
N CYS A 185 11.11 13.90 -0.74
CA CYS A 185 10.11 14.35 0.22
C CYS A 185 10.54 14.26 1.70
N GLY A 186 11.85 14.38 1.97
CA GLY A 186 12.41 14.22 3.32
C GLY A 186 12.47 12.78 3.82
N ILE A 187 12.16 11.79 2.98
CA ILE A 187 12.22 10.36 3.33
C ILE A 187 13.67 9.89 3.25
N ASN A 188 14.17 9.28 4.33
CA ASN A 188 15.43 8.55 4.31
C ASN A 188 15.20 7.12 3.81
N THR A 189 15.50 6.87 2.54
CA THR A 189 15.30 5.57 1.90
C THR A 189 16.31 4.51 2.34
N MET A 190 17.46 4.88 2.93
CA MET A 190 18.47 3.92 3.41
C MET A 190 17.93 3.02 4.53
N VAL A 191 16.96 3.51 5.32
CA VAL A 191 16.28 2.74 6.38
C VAL A 191 15.59 1.49 5.83
N ILE A 192 15.25 1.44 4.54
CA ILE A 192 14.66 0.26 3.90
C ILE A 192 15.62 -0.95 4.00
N THR A 193 16.92 -0.73 3.88
CA THR A 193 17.94 -1.78 4.03
C THR A 193 18.02 -2.26 5.48
N GLU A 194 18.05 -1.33 6.43
CA GLU A 194 18.04 -1.66 7.86
C GLU A 194 16.80 -2.48 8.26
N LEU A 195 15.63 -2.12 7.74
CA LEU A 195 14.38 -2.86 7.97
C LEU A 195 14.43 -4.28 7.41
N ALA A 196 15.05 -4.48 6.24
CA ALA A 196 15.21 -5.80 5.65
C ALA A 196 16.13 -6.69 6.50
N ASP A 197 17.22 -6.12 7.02
CA ASP A 197 18.16 -6.85 7.88
C ASP A 197 17.56 -7.15 9.25
N TYR A 198 16.80 -6.21 9.82
CA TYR A 198 16.01 -6.47 11.02
C TYR A 198 15.01 -7.61 10.81
N MET A 199 14.24 -7.59 9.71
CA MET A 199 13.26 -8.63 9.43
C MET A 199 13.91 -10.01 9.25
N ARG A 200 15.07 -10.08 8.58
CA ARG A 200 15.86 -11.33 8.53
C ARG A 200 16.33 -11.78 9.91
N SER A 201 16.76 -10.84 10.76
CA SER A 201 17.26 -11.16 12.11
C SER A 201 16.20 -11.78 13.02
N ILE A 202 14.93 -11.44 12.81
CA ILE A 202 13.77 -12.02 13.52
C ILE A 202 13.16 -13.23 12.79
N GLY A 203 13.85 -13.75 11.77
CA GLY A 203 13.45 -14.98 11.07
C GLY A 203 12.40 -14.80 9.97
N LEU A 204 12.09 -13.57 9.55
CA LEU A 204 11.18 -13.34 8.43
C LEU A 204 11.95 -13.46 7.10
N PRO A 205 11.53 -14.37 6.20
CA PRO A 205 12.23 -14.59 4.94
C PRO A 205 11.97 -13.45 3.96
N ILE A 206 13.03 -12.94 3.33
CA ILE A 206 12.95 -12.04 2.17
C ILE A 206 13.65 -12.75 1.01
N PRO A 207 12.98 -12.98 -0.14
CA PRO A 207 13.59 -13.61 -1.30
C PRO A 207 14.87 -12.91 -1.76
N ASP A 208 15.85 -13.67 -2.24
CA ASP A 208 17.13 -13.12 -2.67
C ASP A 208 17.01 -12.18 -3.88
N ASN A 209 15.97 -12.34 -4.69
CA ASN A 209 15.66 -11.49 -5.84
C ASN A 209 14.54 -10.46 -5.54
N TYR A 210 14.19 -10.24 -4.27
CA TYR A 210 13.18 -9.25 -3.90
C TYR A 210 13.64 -7.83 -4.30
N PRO A 211 12.76 -6.98 -4.88
CA PRO A 211 13.11 -5.61 -5.24
C PRO A 211 13.71 -4.80 -4.08
N PHE A 212 14.67 -3.93 -4.37
CA PHE A 212 15.36 -3.04 -3.41
C PHE A 212 16.25 -3.73 -2.36
N VAL A 213 15.84 -4.85 -1.78
CA VAL A 213 16.51 -5.41 -0.59
C VAL A 213 16.99 -6.84 -0.75
N GLY A 214 16.58 -7.56 -1.79
CA GLY A 214 17.05 -8.92 -2.07
C GLY A 214 18.57 -8.97 -2.17
N ARG A 215 19.23 -10.04 -1.71
CA ARG A 215 20.71 -10.12 -1.77
C ARG A 215 21.26 -10.00 -3.20
N SER A 216 20.50 -10.46 -4.19
CA SER A 216 20.84 -10.46 -5.62
C SER A 216 20.19 -9.34 -6.44
N PHE A 217 19.42 -8.42 -5.85
CA PHE A 217 18.59 -7.47 -6.62
C PHE A 217 19.42 -6.52 -7.52
N ASN A 218 20.61 -6.12 -7.05
CA ASN A 218 21.57 -5.26 -7.74
C ASN A 218 22.86 -6.00 -8.10
N THR A 219 22.79 -7.33 -8.22
CA THR A 219 23.95 -8.17 -8.54
C THR A 219 23.89 -8.66 -9.98
N THR A 220 24.87 -8.30 -10.79
CA THR A 220 24.99 -8.79 -12.17
C THR A 220 25.85 -10.05 -12.25
N ARG A 221 25.54 -10.94 -13.20
CA ARG A 221 26.21 -12.24 -13.36
C ARG A 221 26.84 -12.46 -14.74
N ALA A 222 26.48 -11.63 -15.73
CA ALA A 222 27.01 -11.75 -17.09
C ALA A 222 28.30 -10.94 -17.22
N GLY A 223 29.36 -11.53 -17.80
CA GLY A 223 30.64 -10.84 -18.00
C GLY A 223 30.50 -9.52 -18.80
N ILE A 224 29.62 -9.50 -19.80
CA ILE A 224 29.29 -8.29 -20.57
C ILE A 224 28.65 -7.18 -19.71
N HIS A 225 27.89 -7.54 -18.68
CA HIS A 225 27.30 -6.55 -17.78
C HIS A 225 28.32 -6.02 -16.79
N ALA A 226 29.26 -6.87 -16.35
CA ALA A 226 30.35 -6.44 -15.47
C ALA A 226 31.29 -5.45 -16.18
N ASP A 227 31.62 -5.67 -17.45
CA ASP A 227 32.39 -4.70 -18.25
C ASP A 227 31.64 -3.36 -18.38
N GLY A 228 30.33 -3.40 -18.67
CA GLY A 228 29.52 -2.18 -18.70
C GLY A 228 29.51 -1.43 -17.38
N LEU A 229 29.26 -2.12 -16.26
CA LEU A 229 29.25 -1.53 -14.92
C LEU A 229 30.60 -0.89 -14.55
N ARG A 230 31.72 -1.48 -14.99
CA ARG A 230 33.07 -0.94 -14.78
C ARG A 230 33.32 0.34 -15.59
N ARG A 231 32.75 0.46 -16.79
CA ARG A 231 32.90 1.63 -17.65
C ARG A 231 32.04 2.79 -17.18
N ASP A 232 30.78 2.50 -16.89
CA ASP A 232 29.80 3.44 -16.39
C ASP A 232 28.72 2.65 -15.65
N GLU A 233 28.61 2.93 -14.34
CA GLU A 233 27.68 2.27 -13.45
C GLU A 233 26.22 2.37 -13.94
N GLN A 234 25.86 3.48 -14.61
CA GLN A 234 24.50 3.75 -15.07
C GLN A 234 24.04 2.79 -16.19
N ILE A 235 24.96 2.10 -16.87
CA ILE A 235 24.62 1.16 -17.95
C ILE A 235 23.84 -0.04 -17.40
N TYR A 236 24.22 -0.54 -16.21
CA TYR A 236 23.65 -1.75 -15.63
C TYR A 236 23.21 -1.62 -14.16
N ASN A 237 23.40 -0.45 -13.52
CA ASN A 237 22.77 -0.13 -12.26
C ASN A 237 21.40 0.52 -12.53
N ILE A 238 20.35 -0.09 -11.99
CA ILE A 238 18.96 0.29 -12.29
C ILE A 238 18.60 1.71 -11.81
N PHE A 239 19.27 2.17 -10.76
CA PHE A 239 19.31 3.54 -10.23
C PHE A 239 20.51 3.64 -9.28
N ASP A 240 20.81 4.81 -8.71
CA ASP A 240 21.90 4.97 -7.72
C ASP A 240 21.58 4.23 -6.40
N THR A 241 21.89 2.94 -6.38
CA THR A 241 21.57 2.00 -5.30
C THR A 241 22.41 2.21 -4.05
N GLU A 242 23.64 2.71 -4.19
CA GLU A 242 24.47 3.13 -3.06
C GLU A 242 23.81 4.31 -2.34
N LYS A 243 23.48 5.39 -3.07
CA LYS A 243 22.89 6.58 -2.47
C LYS A 243 21.50 6.36 -1.88
N LEU A 244 20.65 5.58 -2.55
CA LEU A 244 19.26 5.44 -2.15
C LEU A 244 19.03 4.30 -1.15
N LEU A 245 19.89 3.30 -1.12
CA LEU A 245 19.66 2.09 -0.31
C LEU A 245 20.87 1.70 0.55
N ASP A 246 22.01 2.38 0.47
CA ASP A 246 23.27 1.94 1.08
C ASP A 246 23.68 0.53 0.60
N ARG A 247 23.47 0.30 -0.71
CA ARG A 247 23.73 -1.00 -1.36
C ARG A 247 24.41 -0.78 -2.71
N PRO A 248 25.75 -0.72 -2.77
CA PRO A 248 26.47 -0.57 -4.04
C PRO A 248 26.20 -1.78 -4.96
N PRO A 249 26.25 -1.58 -6.29
CA PRO A 249 26.06 -2.67 -7.25
C PRO A 249 27.15 -3.73 -7.09
N ARG A 250 26.81 -4.98 -7.42
CA ARG A 250 27.70 -6.13 -7.22
C ARG A 250 27.88 -6.96 -8.47
N VAL A 251 29.01 -7.66 -8.57
CA VAL A 251 29.26 -8.65 -9.63
C VAL A 251 29.44 -10.04 -9.03
N ALA A 252 28.67 -11.03 -9.49
CA ALA A 252 28.88 -12.41 -9.09
C ALA A 252 29.92 -13.10 -9.98
N ILE A 253 30.75 -13.96 -9.39
CA ILE A 253 31.66 -14.83 -10.13
C ILE A 253 30.91 -16.08 -10.60
N THR A 254 30.97 -16.34 -11.90
CA THR A 254 30.35 -17.49 -12.58
C THR A 254 31.30 -18.07 -13.63
N ASP A 255 30.91 -19.17 -14.26
CA ASP A 255 31.58 -19.75 -15.43
C ASP A 255 31.62 -18.80 -16.65
N LYS A 256 30.86 -17.71 -16.62
CA LYS A 256 30.80 -16.66 -17.66
C LYS A 256 31.53 -15.37 -17.26
N SER A 257 32.21 -15.35 -16.12
CA SER A 257 32.95 -14.17 -15.68
C SER A 257 34.22 -13.99 -16.50
N GLY A 258 34.35 -12.82 -17.13
CA GLY A 258 35.61 -12.37 -17.73
C GLY A 258 36.51 -11.68 -16.69
N THR A 259 37.71 -11.27 -17.11
CA THR A 259 38.70 -10.58 -16.26
C THR A 259 38.11 -9.38 -15.53
N ASP A 260 37.32 -8.54 -16.21
CA ASP A 260 36.71 -7.35 -15.60
C ASP A 260 35.73 -7.71 -14.47
N GLY A 261 35.00 -8.81 -14.60
CA GLY A 261 34.12 -9.31 -13.55
C GLY A 261 34.89 -9.79 -12.32
N ILE A 262 36.06 -10.41 -12.52
CA ILE A 262 36.97 -10.80 -11.43
C ILE A 262 37.55 -9.57 -10.74
N VAL A 263 38.03 -8.58 -11.50
CA VAL A 263 38.59 -7.34 -10.96
C VAL A 263 37.55 -6.60 -10.13
N HIS A 264 36.32 -6.45 -10.64
CA HIS A 264 35.25 -5.77 -9.91
C HIS A 264 34.90 -6.51 -8.60
N TRP A 265 34.75 -7.84 -8.65
CA TRP A 265 34.48 -8.63 -7.44
C TRP A 265 35.61 -8.52 -6.40
N VAL A 266 36.88 -8.56 -6.82
CA VAL A 266 38.04 -8.41 -5.91
C VAL A 266 38.03 -7.02 -5.28
N ASN A 267 37.82 -5.97 -6.07
CA ASN A 267 37.77 -4.60 -5.58
C ASN A 267 36.63 -4.41 -4.57
N GLU A 268 35.44 -4.93 -4.85
CA GLU A 268 34.29 -4.91 -3.94
C GLU A 268 34.59 -5.69 -2.65
N PHE A 269 35.03 -6.95 -2.77
CA PHE A 269 35.24 -7.87 -1.66
C PHE A 269 36.31 -7.37 -0.67
N PHE A 270 37.36 -6.72 -1.17
CA PHE A 270 38.44 -6.15 -0.36
C PHE A 270 38.30 -4.64 -0.13
N SER A 271 37.22 -4.01 -0.60
CA SER A 271 37.00 -2.56 -0.53
C SER A 271 38.17 -1.73 -1.10
N LEU A 272 38.72 -2.17 -2.23
CA LEU A 272 39.79 -1.49 -2.97
C LEU A 272 39.15 -0.53 -3.99
N LYS A 273 39.42 0.76 -3.88
CA LYS A 273 38.91 1.80 -4.79
C LYS A 273 39.43 1.64 -6.21
#